data_AF-A0A839RHY1-F1
#
_entry.id   AF-A0A839RHY1-F1
#
_cell.length_a   1.000
_cell.length_b   1.000
_cell.length_c   1.000
_cell.angle_alpha   90.00
_cell.angle_beta   90.00
_cell.angle_gamma   90.00
#
_symmetry.space_group_name_H-M   'P 1'
#
loop_
_entity.id
_entity.type
_entity.pdbx_description
1 polymer ?
#
loop_
_entity_poly.entity_id
_entity_poly.type
_entity_poly.pdbx_seq_one_letter_code
_entity_poly.pdbx_strand_id
1 'polypeptide(L)'
;MSVVSTKRSKSSVLAAGAVLWRRNPTVRGGVEIAVIHRPRYDDWSLPKGKLDAGETPVVAAAREIAEETGFTPRLGRHLIRVSYPLTDARRKEVDYWSAEALSGEFTPNGEVDELLWVPLAKAPKTVTYNLDRRVLKKFAELSADVTTLIVIRHGKAGRRGDFPEDDNLRPLDAAGRAQAEALVPHLLAYGVTDVHSADRTRCIQTMAPTADELGNAVIIEPTMSEEEYVRKPKASNERLLEISRLPGVHAVCSQGGVIPGLLDWLAERSSITLPPAKNRKGSLWALTMLDGRLLSADYLDSPLGD
;
A
#
# COMPACT_ATOMS: atom_id res chain seq x y z
N MET A 1 6.99 7.91 -5.39
CA MET A 1 5.91 8.81 -4.95
C MET A 1 4.86 8.90 -6.01
N SER A 2 3.62 8.65 -5.61
CA SER A 2 2.49 8.51 -6.51
C SER A 2 1.18 8.85 -5.81
N VAL A 3 0.17 9.16 -6.60
CA VAL A 3 -1.25 9.12 -6.20
C VAL A 3 -1.88 7.96 -6.95
N VAL A 4 -2.27 6.91 -6.23
CA VAL A 4 -2.97 5.77 -6.80
C VAL A 4 -4.47 6.04 -6.70
N SER A 5 -5.07 6.34 -7.86
CA SER A 5 -6.50 6.60 -7.96
C SER A 5 -7.29 5.30 -8.04
N THR A 6 -8.37 5.21 -7.26
CA THR A 6 -9.39 4.16 -7.34
C THR A 6 -10.43 4.42 -8.44
N LYS A 7 -10.44 5.61 -9.07
CA LYS A 7 -11.44 5.98 -10.07
C LYS A 7 -11.23 5.27 -11.41
N ARG A 8 -12.27 4.59 -11.88
CA ARG A 8 -12.35 3.95 -13.21
C ARG A 8 -12.68 4.97 -14.30
N SER A 9 -12.02 4.84 -15.46
CA SER A 9 -12.46 5.48 -16.71
C SER A 9 -13.19 4.45 -17.58
N LYS A 10 -14.26 4.85 -18.28
CA LYS A 10 -14.94 3.97 -19.25
C LYS A 10 -14.06 3.57 -20.44
N SER A 11 -12.98 4.31 -20.69
CA SER A 11 -12.02 4.04 -21.77
C SER A 11 -10.80 3.22 -21.35
N SER A 12 -10.71 2.78 -20.09
CA SER A 12 -9.57 2.01 -19.60
C SER A 12 -9.94 0.65 -19.02
N VAL A 13 -9.10 -0.34 -19.28
CA VAL A 13 -9.07 -1.63 -18.59
C VAL A 13 -8.01 -1.52 -17.50
N LEU A 14 -8.44 -1.49 -16.25
CA LEU A 14 -7.54 -1.42 -15.10
C LEU A 14 -7.02 -2.81 -14.74
N ALA A 15 -5.75 -2.86 -14.39
CA ALA A 15 -5.05 -4.04 -13.93
C ALA A 15 -4.05 -3.65 -12.84
N ALA A 16 -3.58 -4.64 -12.09
CA ALA A 16 -2.57 -4.46 -11.08
C ALA A 16 -1.67 -5.69 -11.00
N GLY A 17 -0.45 -5.50 -10.52
CA GLY A 17 0.50 -6.58 -10.29
C GLY A 17 1.72 -6.13 -9.50
N ALA A 18 2.78 -6.91 -9.55
CA ALA A 18 3.99 -6.60 -8.79
C ALA A 18 5.27 -7.12 -9.41
N VAL A 19 6.37 -6.52 -8.95
CA VAL A 19 7.66 -7.19 -8.89
C VAL A 19 7.67 -8.00 -7.61
N LEU A 20 7.29 -9.28 -7.72
CA LEU A 20 7.39 -10.24 -6.62
C LEU A 20 8.86 -10.63 -6.43
N TRP A 21 9.38 -10.46 -5.21
CA TRP A 21 10.78 -10.72 -4.90
C TRP A 21 10.94 -11.52 -3.62
N ARG A 22 12.09 -12.18 -3.47
CA ARG A 22 12.53 -12.81 -2.23
C ARG A 22 14.02 -12.56 -2.00
N ARG A 23 14.47 -12.71 -0.75
CA ARG A 23 15.91 -12.66 -0.45
C ARG A 23 16.61 -13.83 -1.14
N ASN A 24 17.75 -13.54 -1.77
CA ASN A 24 18.57 -14.57 -2.38
C ASN A 24 19.25 -15.39 -1.26
N PRO A 25 19.03 -16.72 -1.19
CA PRO A 25 19.59 -17.54 -0.11
C PRO A 25 21.11 -17.70 -0.22
N THR A 26 21.69 -17.43 -1.40
CA THR A 26 23.12 -17.64 -1.69
C THR A 26 23.94 -16.34 -1.78
N VAL A 27 23.29 -15.20 -2.01
CA VAL A 27 23.95 -13.90 -2.19
C VAL A 27 23.46 -12.95 -1.11
N ARG A 28 24.35 -12.61 -0.18
CA ARG A 28 24.03 -11.66 0.91
C ARG A 28 23.58 -10.31 0.32
N GLY A 29 22.40 -9.86 0.73
CA GLY A 29 21.78 -8.61 0.25
C GLY A 29 21.26 -8.69 -1.19
N GLY A 30 21.40 -9.84 -1.87
CA GLY A 30 20.80 -10.09 -3.17
C GLY A 30 19.31 -10.39 -3.05
N VAL A 31 18.57 -10.07 -4.11
CA VAL A 31 17.18 -10.48 -4.27
C VAL A 31 16.98 -11.23 -5.57
N GLU A 32 16.02 -12.14 -5.56
CA GLU A 32 15.51 -12.82 -6.74
C GLU A 32 14.10 -12.31 -7.03
N ILE A 33 13.78 -12.19 -8.31
CA ILE A 33 12.51 -11.72 -8.82
C ILE A 33 11.78 -12.89 -9.47
N ALA A 34 10.49 -13.04 -9.20
CA ALA A 34 9.67 -13.99 -9.92
C ALA A 34 9.32 -13.44 -11.31
N VAL A 35 9.59 -14.25 -12.34
CA VAL A 35 9.13 -14.01 -13.71
C VAL A 35 8.33 -15.22 -14.13
N ILE A 36 7.13 -14.98 -14.68
CA ILE A 36 6.18 -16.02 -15.06
C ILE A 36 6.17 -16.21 -16.57
N HIS A 37 6.05 -17.46 -17.01
CA HIS A 37 5.80 -17.82 -18.39
C HIS A 37 4.30 -17.99 -18.62
N ARG A 38 3.80 -17.56 -19.79
CA ARG A 38 2.38 -17.69 -20.15
C ARG A 38 2.23 -18.40 -21.50
N PRO A 39 1.73 -19.65 -21.53
CA PRO A 39 1.64 -20.46 -22.75
C PRO A 39 0.83 -19.78 -23.86
N ARG A 40 -0.21 -19.03 -23.48
CA ARG A 40 -1.11 -18.34 -24.41
C ARG A 40 -0.38 -17.35 -25.32
N TYR A 41 0.71 -16.77 -24.85
CA TYR A 41 1.45 -15.71 -25.53
C TYR A 41 2.91 -16.10 -25.84
N ASP A 42 3.38 -17.22 -25.28
CA ASP A 42 4.78 -17.64 -25.32
C ASP A 42 5.71 -16.50 -24.86
N ASP A 43 5.39 -15.91 -23.70
CA ASP A 43 6.09 -14.77 -23.14
C ASP A 43 6.50 -14.95 -21.69
N TRP A 44 7.55 -14.24 -21.30
CA TRP A 44 7.98 -14.07 -19.91
C TRP A 44 7.63 -12.66 -19.45
N SER A 45 6.84 -12.55 -18.38
CA SER A 45 6.37 -11.26 -17.87
C SER A 45 6.31 -11.22 -16.34
N LEU A 46 6.03 -10.04 -15.80
CA LEU A 46 5.72 -9.88 -14.39
C LEU A 46 4.26 -10.28 -14.10
N PRO A 47 3.98 -10.84 -12.90
CA PRO A 47 2.63 -11.22 -12.51
C PRO A 47 1.70 -10.01 -12.38
N LYS A 48 0.50 -10.13 -12.93
CA LYS A 48 -0.52 -9.06 -13.05
C LYS A 48 -1.77 -9.55 -13.78
N GLY A 49 -2.93 -9.16 -13.24
CA GLY A 49 -4.21 -9.32 -13.93
C GLY A 49 -5.16 -8.16 -13.69
N LYS A 50 -6.42 -8.36 -14.08
CA LYS A 50 -7.42 -7.29 -14.17
C LYS A 50 -8.09 -7.10 -12.82
N LEU A 51 -8.53 -5.87 -12.54
CA LEU A 51 -9.35 -5.63 -11.35
C LEU A 51 -10.75 -6.22 -11.54
N ASP A 52 -11.23 -6.92 -10.52
CA ASP A 52 -12.61 -7.38 -10.41
C ASP A 52 -13.57 -6.22 -10.11
N ALA A 53 -14.88 -6.45 -10.25
CA ALA A 53 -15.88 -5.42 -9.98
C ALA A 53 -15.82 -4.95 -8.50
N GLY A 54 -15.60 -3.64 -8.29
CA GLY A 54 -15.47 -3.05 -6.95
C GLY A 54 -14.09 -3.24 -6.31
N GLU A 55 -13.19 -4.01 -6.93
CA GLU A 55 -11.85 -4.25 -6.43
C GLU A 55 -10.94 -3.03 -6.65
N THR A 56 -10.05 -2.79 -5.69
CA THR A 56 -9.03 -1.74 -5.78
C THR A 56 -7.72 -2.30 -6.36
N PRO A 57 -6.84 -1.44 -6.92
CA PRO A 57 -5.56 -1.90 -7.44
C PRO A 57 -4.66 -2.64 -6.44
N VAL A 58 -4.67 -2.27 -5.16
CA VAL A 58 -3.87 -2.94 -4.12
C VAL A 58 -4.34 -4.36 -3.88
N VAL A 59 -5.66 -4.54 -3.73
CA VAL A 59 -6.26 -5.86 -3.49
C VAL A 59 -6.05 -6.74 -4.71
N ALA A 60 -6.28 -6.20 -5.91
CA ALA A 60 -6.02 -6.90 -7.16
C ALA A 60 -4.55 -7.33 -7.29
N ALA A 61 -3.59 -6.46 -6.98
CA ALA A 61 -2.18 -6.83 -7.03
C ALA A 61 -1.87 -8.03 -6.12
N ALA A 62 -2.38 -8.03 -4.88
CA ALA A 62 -2.16 -9.13 -3.93
C ALA A 62 -2.81 -10.44 -4.39
N ARG A 63 -4.07 -10.37 -4.85
CA ARG A 63 -4.82 -11.52 -5.38
C ARG A 63 -4.12 -12.14 -6.58
N GLU A 64 -3.81 -11.33 -7.59
CA GLU A 64 -3.21 -11.78 -8.85
C GLU A 64 -1.84 -12.44 -8.62
N ILE A 65 -1.03 -11.90 -7.70
CA ILE A 65 0.23 -12.56 -7.31
C ILE A 65 -0.05 -13.94 -6.70
N ALA A 66 -1.00 -14.04 -5.77
CA ALA A 66 -1.31 -15.31 -5.14
C ALA A 66 -1.82 -16.35 -6.15
N GLU A 67 -2.69 -15.93 -7.07
CA GLU A 67 -3.26 -16.79 -8.13
C GLU A 67 -2.20 -17.25 -9.15
N GLU A 68 -1.40 -16.33 -9.68
CA GLU A 68 -0.43 -16.65 -10.74
C GLU A 68 0.83 -17.34 -10.20
N THR A 69 1.21 -17.10 -8.95
CA THR A 69 2.51 -17.55 -8.40
C THR A 69 2.41 -18.54 -7.25
N GLY A 70 1.25 -18.66 -6.60
CA GLY A 70 1.04 -19.47 -5.39
C GLY A 70 1.66 -18.89 -4.10
N PHE A 71 2.30 -17.71 -4.17
CA PHE A 71 2.91 -17.05 -3.01
C PHE A 71 1.98 -16.03 -2.38
N THR A 72 1.95 -15.99 -1.05
CA THR A 72 1.35 -14.89 -0.29
C THR A 72 2.27 -13.66 -0.37
N PRO A 73 1.80 -12.55 -0.95
CA PRO A 73 2.62 -11.34 -1.07
C PRO A 73 2.48 -10.43 0.16
N ARG A 74 3.58 -9.77 0.51
CA ARG A 74 3.56 -8.53 1.30
C ARG A 74 3.91 -7.36 0.40
N LEU A 75 2.90 -6.54 0.07
CA LEU A 75 3.12 -5.36 -0.76
C LEU A 75 3.94 -4.30 -0.01
N GLY A 76 4.78 -3.61 -0.76
CA GLY A 76 5.52 -2.43 -0.33
C GLY A 76 5.14 -1.22 -1.18
N ARG A 77 6.12 -0.43 -1.58
CA ARG A 77 5.88 0.79 -2.36
C ARG A 77 5.23 0.57 -3.72
N HIS A 78 4.51 1.57 -4.20
CA HIS A 78 4.14 1.65 -5.61
C HIS A 78 5.39 1.90 -6.46
N LEU A 79 5.49 1.21 -7.60
CA LEU A 79 6.58 1.35 -8.54
C LEU A 79 6.20 2.39 -9.60
N ILE A 80 5.28 2.02 -10.48
CA ILE A 80 4.89 2.82 -11.64
C ILE A 80 3.56 2.30 -12.20
N ARG A 81 2.82 3.20 -12.85
CA ARG A 81 1.73 2.83 -13.74
C ARG A 81 2.23 2.74 -15.19
N VAL A 82 2.00 1.63 -15.86
CA VAL A 82 2.24 1.48 -17.31
C VAL A 82 0.93 1.49 -18.07
N SER A 83 0.94 2.04 -19.29
CA SER A 83 -0.27 2.12 -20.12
C SER A 83 0.04 1.82 -21.58
N TYR A 84 -0.78 0.98 -22.21
CA TYR A 84 -0.65 0.62 -23.62
C TYR A 84 -2.03 0.44 -24.29
N PRO A 85 -2.14 0.70 -25.60
CA PRO A 85 -3.41 0.55 -26.31
C PRO A 85 -3.80 -0.93 -26.45
N LEU A 86 -5.10 -1.19 -26.41
CA LEU A 86 -5.71 -2.46 -26.80
C LEU A 86 -6.25 -2.36 -28.24
N THR A 87 -6.57 -3.51 -28.82
CA THR A 87 -7.08 -3.63 -30.21
C THR A 87 -8.43 -2.95 -30.42
N ASP A 88 -9.19 -2.71 -29.35
CA ASP A 88 -10.54 -2.13 -29.36
C ASP A 88 -10.56 -0.65 -28.93
N ALA A 89 -9.48 0.09 -29.21
CA ALA A 89 -9.29 1.51 -28.89
C ALA A 89 -9.30 1.87 -27.39
N ARG A 90 -9.54 0.91 -26.49
CA ARG A 90 -9.33 1.09 -25.05
C ARG A 90 -7.85 1.10 -24.72
N ARG A 91 -7.50 1.61 -23.52
CA ARG A 91 -6.15 1.50 -22.98
C ARG A 91 -6.14 0.50 -21.83
N LYS A 92 -5.13 -0.36 -21.75
CA LYS A 92 -4.84 -1.12 -20.54
C LYS A 92 -3.90 -0.30 -19.67
N GLU A 93 -4.26 -0.11 -18.40
CA GLU A 93 -3.45 0.56 -17.40
C GLU A 93 -3.13 -0.44 -16.29
N VAL A 94 -1.85 -0.60 -15.97
CA VAL A 94 -1.39 -1.54 -14.94
C VAL A 94 -0.59 -0.77 -13.90
N ASP A 95 -1.04 -0.78 -12.65
CA ASP A 95 -0.23 -0.33 -11.51
C ASP A 95 0.61 -1.49 -10.98
N TYR A 96 1.89 -1.21 -10.71
CA TYR A 96 2.81 -2.19 -10.15
C TYR A 96 3.30 -1.80 -8.76
N TRP A 97 3.37 -2.78 -7.87
CA TRP A 97 3.98 -2.67 -6.54
C TRP A 97 5.28 -3.47 -6.43
N SER A 98 6.11 -3.11 -5.46
CA SER A 98 7.07 -4.05 -4.88
C SER A 98 6.30 -5.06 -4.01
N ALA A 99 6.61 -6.35 -4.08
CA ALA A 99 5.97 -7.34 -3.22
C ALA A 99 7.00 -8.38 -2.75
N GLU A 100 7.14 -8.56 -1.44
CA GLU A 100 7.96 -9.66 -0.88
C GLU A 100 7.14 -10.95 -0.84
N ALA A 101 7.70 -12.05 -1.35
CA ALA A 101 7.11 -13.36 -1.21
C ALA A 101 7.32 -13.89 0.21
N LEU A 102 6.23 -14.18 0.90
CA LEU A 102 6.25 -14.76 2.24
C LEU A 102 6.20 -16.30 2.13
N SER A 103 5.06 -16.89 2.43
CA SER A 103 4.80 -18.32 2.28
C SER A 103 4.25 -18.66 0.91
N GLY A 104 4.34 -19.94 0.54
CA GLY A 104 3.75 -20.49 -0.67
C GLY A 104 4.74 -21.23 -1.54
N GLU A 105 4.20 -21.82 -2.60
CA GLU A 105 4.96 -22.54 -3.63
C GLU A 105 4.23 -22.41 -4.96
N PHE A 106 4.98 -22.34 -6.04
CA PHE A 106 4.40 -22.28 -7.38
C PHE A 106 3.81 -23.63 -7.78
N THR A 107 2.58 -23.61 -8.26
CA THR A 107 1.96 -24.73 -8.97
C THR A 107 1.45 -24.22 -10.32
N PRO A 108 1.77 -24.90 -11.44
CA PRO A 108 1.23 -24.56 -12.75
C PRO A 108 -0.29 -24.45 -12.72
N ASN A 109 -0.83 -23.43 -13.38
CA ASN A 109 -2.26 -23.14 -13.45
C ASN A 109 -2.68 -22.82 -14.88
N GLY A 110 -3.95 -22.44 -15.08
CA GLY A 110 -4.51 -22.19 -16.42
C GLY A 110 -3.89 -21.01 -17.17
N GLU A 111 -3.21 -20.10 -16.47
CA GLU A 111 -2.60 -18.91 -17.06
C GLU A 111 -1.07 -18.96 -17.11
N VAL A 112 -0.46 -19.61 -16.10
CA VAL A 112 0.99 -19.68 -15.89
C VAL A 112 1.42 -21.13 -15.75
N ASP A 113 2.28 -21.59 -16.65
CA ASP A 113 2.86 -22.95 -16.64
C ASP A 113 4.22 -23.02 -15.95
N GLU A 114 5.00 -21.92 -15.98
CA GLU A 114 6.33 -21.85 -15.35
C GLU A 114 6.55 -20.56 -14.57
N LEU A 115 7.32 -20.67 -13.48
CA LEU A 115 7.82 -19.54 -12.69
C LEU A 115 9.31 -19.68 -12.45
N LEU A 116 10.06 -18.64 -12.77
CA LEU A 116 11.49 -18.56 -12.50
C LEU A 116 11.80 -17.50 -11.45
N TRP A 117 12.58 -17.89 -10.44
CA TRP A 117 13.28 -16.95 -9.56
C TRP A 117 14.60 -16.55 -10.20
N VAL A 118 14.71 -15.29 -10.63
CA VAL A 118 15.90 -14.78 -11.32
C VAL A 118 16.56 -13.66 -10.52
N PRO A 119 17.91 -13.60 -10.42
CA PRO A 119 18.59 -12.46 -9.82
C PRO A 119 18.15 -11.15 -10.47
N LEU A 120 17.97 -10.08 -9.67
CA LEU A 120 17.51 -8.76 -10.18
C LEU A 120 18.29 -8.26 -11.41
N ALA A 121 19.61 -8.47 -11.44
CA ALA A 121 20.46 -8.08 -12.57
C ALA A 121 20.15 -8.82 -13.88
N LYS A 122 19.55 -10.02 -13.81
CA LYS A 122 19.16 -10.85 -14.96
C LYS A 122 17.71 -10.62 -15.37
N ALA A 123 16.83 -10.23 -14.44
CA ALA A 123 15.39 -10.07 -14.70
C ALA A 123 15.05 -9.23 -15.95
N PRO A 124 15.70 -8.08 -16.24
CA PRO A 124 15.39 -7.29 -17.43
C PRO A 124 15.69 -8.00 -18.77
N LYS A 125 16.61 -8.97 -18.75
CA LYS A 125 16.95 -9.80 -19.91
C LYS A 125 16.02 -11.00 -20.08
N THR A 126 15.35 -11.41 -19.00
CA THR A 126 14.41 -12.53 -19.00
C THR A 126 13.02 -12.12 -19.49
N VAL A 127 12.52 -10.95 -19.07
CA VAL A 127 11.20 -10.48 -19.49
C VAL A 127 11.16 -10.10 -20.97
N THR A 128 10.07 -10.44 -21.64
CA THR A 128 9.85 -10.19 -23.07
C THR A 128 9.62 -8.70 -23.34
N TYR A 129 8.81 -8.03 -22.51
CA TYR A 129 8.31 -6.68 -22.80
C TYR A 129 9.17 -5.55 -22.24
N ASN A 130 9.33 -4.48 -23.04
CA ASN A 130 10.00 -3.24 -22.60
C ASN A 130 9.30 -2.56 -21.41
N LEU A 131 7.98 -2.72 -21.27
CA LEU A 131 7.24 -2.15 -20.15
C LEU A 131 7.66 -2.80 -18.82
N ASP A 132 7.79 -4.13 -18.77
CA ASP A 132 8.26 -4.85 -17.58
C ASP A 132 9.69 -4.45 -17.20
N ARG A 133 10.57 -4.22 -18.20
CA ARG A 133 11.93 -3.68 -17.96
C ARG A 133 11.90 -2.32 -17.26
N ARG A 134 10.92 -1.46 -17.57
CA ARG A 134 10.75 -0.16 -16.90
C ARG A 134 10.28 -0.35 -15.46
N VAL A 135 9.39 -1.30 -15.21
CA VAL A 135 8.94 -1.65 -13.85
C VAL A 135 10.11 -2.18 -13.01
N LEU A 136 10.92 -3.10 -13.57
CA LEU A 136 12.11 -3.63 -12.92
C LEU A 136 13.17 -2.56 -12.64
N LYS A 137 13.41 -1.65 -13.60
CA LYS A 137 14.28 -0.48 -13.38
C LYS A 137 13.78 0.34 -12.20
N LYS A 138 12.46 0.57 -12.14
CA LYS A 138 11.86 1.33 -11.04
C LYS A 138 11.99 0.62 -9.71
N PHE A 139 11.84 -0.72 -9.67
CA PHE A 139 12.09 -1.54 -8.47
C PHE A 139 13.53 -1.38 -7.96
N ALA A 140 14.52 -1.43 -8.86
CA ALA A 140 15.94 -1.37 -8.52
C ALA A 140 16.44 -0.01 -7.97
N GLU A 141 15.61 1.04 -7.97
CA GLU A 141 16.00 2.37 -7.45
C GLU A 141 16.16 2.40 -5.93
N LEU A 142 15.51 1.49 -5.19
CA LEU A 142 15.60 1.40 -3.73
C LEU A 142 16.04 0.00 -3.30
N SER A 143 16.67 -0.08 -2.13
CA SER A 143 17.01 -1.37 -1.49
C SER A 143 15.74 -2.16 -1.17
N ALA A 144 15.87 -3.49 -1.10
CA ALA A 144 14.83 -4.38 -0.60
C ALA A 144 14.72 -4.36 0.94
N ASP A 145 15.68 -3.76 1.65
CA ASP A 145 15.70 -3.65 3.12
C ASP A 145 14.85 -2.50 3.67
N VAL A 146 14.08 -1.82 2.82
CA VAL A 146 13.16 -0.77 3.23
C VAL A 146 11.96 -1.36 3.96
N THR A 147 11.40 -0.61 4.91
CA THR A 147 10.17 -0.98 5.61
C THR A 147 8.98 -0.16 5.12
N THR A 148 7.78 -0.61 5.45
CA THR A 148 6.54 0.10 5.15
C THR A 148 5.88 0.58 6.44
N LEU A 149 5.45 1.84 6.46
CA LEU A 149 4.60 2.42 7.50
C LEU A 149 3.34 2.96 6.82
N ILE A 150 2.16 2.61 7.32
CA ILE A 150 0.90 3.10 6.77
C ILE A 150 0.36 4.21 7.67
N VAL A 151 -0.02 5.36 7.09
CA VAL A 151 -0.69 6.45 7.82
C VAL A 151 -2.08 6.65 7.24
N ILE A 152 -3.10 6.58 8.09
CA ILE A 152 -4.51 6.53 7.68
C ILE A 152 -5.24 7.73 8.26
N ARG A 153 -6.05 8.42 7.45
CA ARG A 153 -7.03 9.37 7.98
C ARG A 153 -8.31 8.60 8.34
N HIS A 154 -8.82 8.80 9.54
CA HIS A 154 -10.06 8.15 9.99
C HIS A 154 -11.23 8.28 8.97
N GLY A 155 -12.17 7.34 9.04
CA GLY A 155 -13.37 7.32 8.19
C GLY A 155 -14.33 8.47 8.44
N LYS A 156 -15.42 8.53 7.65
CA LYS A 156 -16.51 9.50 7.83
C LYS A 156 -17.18 9.32 9.21
N ALA A 157 -17.53 10.44 9.84
CA ALA A 157 -17.95 10.48 11.24
C ALA A 157 -19.03 11.56 11.47
N GLY A 158 -19.85 11.84 10.46
CA GLY A 158 -20.79 12.96 10.46
C GLY A 158 -20.10 14.32 10.58
N ARG A 159 -20.87 15.32 11.04
CA ARG A 159 -20.41 16.69 11.33
C ARG A 159 -20.37 16.90 12.84
N ARG A 160 -19.42 17.71 13.28
CA ARG A 160 -19.24 18.07 14.70
C ARG A 160 -20.48 18.72 15.30
N GLY A 161 -21.16 19.61 14.56
CA GLY A 161 -22.36 20.31 15.05
C GLY A 161 -23.58 19.42 15.28
N ASP A 162 -23.59 18.21 14.70
CA ASP A 162 -24.70 17.26 14.81
C ASP A 162 -24.51 16.29 15.99
N PHE A 163 -23.42 16.43 16.76
CA PHE A 163 -23.08 15.59 17.90
C PHE A 163 -22.90 16.47 19.15
N PRO A 164 -23.91 16.53 20.05
CA PRO A 164 -23.94 17.48 21.16
C PRO A 164 -23.02 17.11 22.33
N GLU A 165 -22.45 15.91 22.31
CA GLU A 165 -21.54 15.40 23.35
C GLU A 165 -20.08 15.79 23.08
N ASP A 166 -19.13 15.22 23.84
CA ASP A 166 -17.70 15.43 23.62
C ASP A 166 -17.28 14.92 22.22
N ASP A 167 -16.76 15.82 21.36
CA ASP A 167 -16.30 15.48 20.01
C ASP A 167 -15.22 14.38 20.00
N ASN A 168 -14.51 14.17 21.11
CA ASN A 168 -13.55 13.08 21.25
C ASN A 168 -14.22 11.70 21.13
N LEU A 169 -15.48 11.61 21.56
CA LEU A 169 -16.29 10.40 21.58
C LEU A 169 -17.11 10.20 20.31
N ARG A 170 -17.08 11.14 19.36
CA ARG A 170 -17.90 11.07 18.15
C ARG A 170 -17.52 9.84 17.31
N PRO A 171 -18.48 8.93 17.04
CA PRO A 171 -18.22 7.69 16.32
C PRO A 171 -18.19 7.88 14.80
N LEU A 172 -17.77 6.84 14.10
CA LEU A 172 -17.97 6.72 12.65
C LEU A 172 -19.46 6.70 12.30
N ASP A 173 -19.82 7.33 11.19
CA ASP A 173 -21.14 7.18 10.59
C ASP A 173 -21.22 5.87 9.77
N ALA A 174 -22.36 5.59 9.16
CA ALA A 174 -22.55 4.36 8.37
C ALA A 174 -21.54 4.23 7.22
N ALA A 175 -21.22 5.34 6.54
CA ALA A 175 -20.23 5.33 5.47
C ALA A 175 -18.82 5.14 6.04
N GLY A 176 -18.51 5.73 7.20
CA GLY A 176 -17.24 5.54 7.89
C GLY A 176 -17.00 4.09 8.32
N ARG A 177 -18.04 3.42 8.84
CA ARG A 177 -17.93 1.99 9.18
C ARG A 177 -17.67 1.13 7.94
N ALA A 178 -18.36 1.39 6.84
CA ALA A 178 -18.07 0.72 5.58
C ALA A 178 -16.64 0.99 5.07
N GLN A 179 -16.13 2.22 5.24
CA GLN A 179 -14.73 2.55 4.92
C GLN A 179 -13.74 1.76 5.79
N ALA A 180 -14.03 1.59 7.09
CA ALA A 180 -13.18 0.82 7.99
C ALA A 180 -13.09 -0.65 7.55
N GLU A 181 -14.22 -1.28 7.22
CA GLU A 181 -14.24 -2.65 6.66
C GLU A 181 -13.45 -2.75 5.35
N ALA A 182 -13.64 -1.79 4.45
CA ALA A 182 -12.96 -1.80 3.15
C ALA A 182 -11.45 -1.54 3.23
N LEU A 183 -10.95 -1.00 4.36
CA LEU A 183 -9.51 -0.84 4.61
C LEU A 183 -8.83 -2.17 4.95
N VAL A 184 -9.53 -3.12 5.59
CA VAL A 184 -8.97 -4.41 6.03
C VAL A 184 -8.17 -5.10 4.92
N PRO A 185 -8.72 -5.41 3.73
CA PRO A 185 -7.96 -6.11 2.70
C PRO A 185 -6.76 -5.30 2.16
N HIS A 186 -6.77 -3.97 2.26
CA HIS A 186 -5.62 -3.15 1.90
C HIS A 186 -4.50 -3.31 2.92
N LEU A 187 -4.82 -3.21 4.21
CA LEU A 187 -3.84 -3.31 5.29
C LEU A 187 -3.23 -4.71 5.36
N LEU A 188 -4.05 -5.75 5.16
CA LEU A 188 -3.55 -7.12 5.02
C LEU A 188 -2.63 -7.31 3.80
N ALA A 189 -2.96 -6.70 2.66
CA ALA A 189 -2.10 -6.76 1.47
C ALA A 189 -0.72 -6.11 1.68
N TYR A 190 -0.66 -5.05 2.50
CA TYR A 190 0.61 -4.46 2.96
C TYR A 190 1.32 -5.27 4.06
N GLY A 191 0.70 -6.34 4.56
CA GLY A 191 1.22 -7.18 5.62
C GLY A 191 1.28 -6.47 6.97
N VAL A 192 0.33 -5.56 7.25
CA VAL A 192 0.21 -4.88 8.55
C VAL A 192 0.12 -5.91 9.66
N THR A 193 0.94 -5.75 10.70
CA THR A 193 0.97 -6.60 11.89
C THR A 193 0.32 -5.92 13.09
N ASP A 194 0.38 -4.58 13.16
CA ASP A 194 -0.05 -3.81 14.31
C ASP A 194 -0.74 -2.52 13.89
N VAL A 195 -1.81 -2.18 14.60
CA VAL A 195 -2.64 -1.00 14.33
C VAL A 195 -2.60 -0.03 15.51
N HIS A 196 -2.29 1.22 15.20
CA HIS A 196 -2.22 2.33 16.14
C HIS A 196 -3.32 3.34 15.81
N SER A 197 -3.78 4.07 16.82
CA SER A 197 -4.80 5.10 16.63
C SER A 197 -4.56 6.29 17.54
N ALA A 198 -4.77 7.49 17.01
CA ALA A 198 -5.06 8.66 17.84
C ALA A 198 -6.20 8.35 18.83
N ASP A 199 -6.15 8.97 20.01
CA ASP A 199 -7.10 8.75 21.11
C ASP A 199 -8.47 9.39 20.85
N ARG A 200 -9.14 9.01 19.76
CA ARG A 200 -10.45 9.50 19.35
C ARG A 200 -11.30 8.33 18.87
N THR A 201 -12.56 8.27 19.28
CA THR A 201 -13.44 7.12 18.98
C THR A 201 -13.52 6.81 17.49
N ARG A 202 -13.68 7.83 16.64
CA ARG A 202 -13.65 7.67 15.17
C ARG A 202 -12.34 7.08 14.61
N CYS A 203 -11.19 7.38 15.20
CA CYS A 203 -9.90 6.83 14.78
C CYS A 203 -9.80 5.37 15.21
N ILE A 204 -10.15 5.08 16.47
CA ILE A 204 -10.15 3.71 17.03
C ILE A 204 -11.09 2.81 16.23
N GLN A 205 -12.31 3.27 15.97
CA GLN A 205 -13.30 2.54 15.16
C GLN A 205 -12.89 2.36 13.69
N THR A 206 -12.00 3.20 13.16
CA THR A 206 -11.47 3.00 11.80
C THR A 206 -10.51 1.81 11.77
N MET A 207 -9.78 1.56 12.87
CA MET A 207 -8.79 0.49 12.96
C MET A 207 -9.34 -0.81 13.55
N ALA A 208 -10.46 -0.75 14.27
CA ALA A 208 -11.03 -1.89 14.98
C ALA A 208 -11.23 -3.14 14.08
N PRO A 209 -11.82 -3.05 12.87
CA PRO A 209 -11.98 -4.24 12.02
C PRO A 209 -10.65 -4.90 11.63
N THR A 210 -9.60 -4.10 11.43
CA THR A 210 -8.26 -4.64 11.14
C THR A 210 -7.62 -5.25 12.37
N ALA A 211 -7.79 -4.65 13.54
CA ALA A 211 -7.30 -5.22 14.81
C ALA A 211 -7.95 -6.59 15.09
N ASP A 212 -9.27 -6.70 14.86
CA ASP A 212 -10.02 -7.94 15.03
C ASP A 212 -9.49 -9.05 14.10
N GLU A 213 -9.25 -8.72 12.81
CA GLU A 213 -8.69 -9.66 11.83
C GLU A 213 -7.25 -10.11 12.18
N LEU A 214 -6.44 -9.21 12.75
CA LEU A 214 -5.09 -9.51 13.22
C LEU A 214 -5.07 -10.25 14.57
N GLY A 215 -6.21 -10.33 15.27
CA GLY A 215 -6.31 -10.89 16.61
C GLY A 215 -5.58 -10.06 17.68
N ASN A 216 -5.45 -8.74 17.50
CA ASN A 216 -4.79 -7.84 18.44
C ASN A 216 -5.63 -6.59 18.76
N ALA A 217 -5.20 -5.83 19.78
CA ALA A 217 -5.89 -4.61 20.19
C ALA A 217 -5.32 -3.38 19.48
N VAL A 218 -6.16 -2.35 19.30
CA VAL A 218 -5.71 -1.04 18.80
C VAL A 218 -4.81 -0.37 19.84
N ILE A 219 -3.58 -0.05 19.44
CA ILE A 219 -2.61 0.66 20.29
C ILE A 219 -2.95 2.15 20.29
N ILE A 220 -3.23 2.72 21.47
CA ILE A 220 -3.63 4.12 21.59
C ILE A 220 -2.39 5.03 21.62
N GLU A 221 -2.41 6.04 20.76
CA GLU A 221 -1.34 7.04 20.57
C GLU A 221 -1.90 8.45 20.87
N PRO A 222 -1.91 8.90 22.13
CA PRO A 222 -2.50 10.20 22.50
C PRO A 222 -1.88 11.38 21.76
N THR A 223 -0.56 11.30 21.48
CA THR A 223 0.19 12.33 20.74
C THR A 223 -0.28 12.50 19.30
N MET A 224 -1.00 11.52 18.74
CA MET A 224 -1.47 11.56 17.35
C MET A 224 -2.84 12.26 17.17
N SER A 225 -3.36 12.90 18.22
CA SER A 225 -4.58 13.72 18.15
C SER A 225 -4.29 15.15 17.68
N GLU A 226 -5.29 15.84 17.10
CA GLU A 226 -5.11 17.23 16.60
C GLU A 226 -4.67 18.19 17.70
N GLU A 227 -5.27 18.10 18.88
CA GLU A 227 -5.00 18.96 20.02
C GLU A 227 -3.57 18.77 20.54
N GLU A 228 -3.11 17.52 20.62
CA GLU A 228 -1.74 17.21 21.03
C GLU A 228 -0.71 17.61 19.96
N TYR A 229 -1.04 17.41 18.68
CA TYR A 229 -0.17 17.83 17.59
C TYR A 229 0.02 19.35 17.55
N VAL A 230 -1.05 20.12 17.75
CA VAL A 230 -0.96 21.59 17.85
C VAL A 230 -0.11 22.02 19.04
N ARG A 231 -0.26 21.35 20.19
CA ARG A 231 0.47 21.69 21.42
C ARG A 231 1.94 21.30 21.37
N LYS A 232 2.25 20.11 20.83
CA LYS A 232 3.57 19.47 20.85
C LYS A 232 3.83 18.69 19.55
N PRO A 233 4.00 19.36 18.40
CA PRO A 233 4.18 18.69 17.11
C PRO A 233 5.42 17.80 17.09
N LYS A 234 6.50 18.23 17.77
CA LYS A 234 7.73 17.45 17.91
C LYS A 234 7.50 16.07 18.55
N ALA A 235 6.67 15.98 19.59
CA ALA A 235 6.39 14.71 20.27
C ALA A 235 5.65 13.73 19.34
N SER A 236 4.75 14.24 18.50
CA SER A 236 4.05 13.43 17.49
C SER A 236 5.01 12.93 16.42
N ASN A 237 5.88 13.82 15.94
CA ASN A 237 6.89 13.50 14.93
C ASN A 237 7.91 12.44 15.43
N GLU A 238 8.39 12.59 16.66
CA GLU A 238 9.27 11.62 17.30
C GLU A 238 8.57 10.28 17.50
N ARG A 239 7.31 10.30 17.95
CA ARG A 239 6.54 9.08 18.15
C ARG A 239 6.31 8.30 16.85
N LEU A 240 6.05 8.98 15.73
CA LEU A 240 5.91 8.30 14.44
C LEU A 240 7.23 7.64 14.00
N LEU A 241 8.38 8.28 14.24
CA LEU A 241 9.69 7.68 13.97
C LEU A 241 10.01 6.49 14.86
N GLU A 242 9.53 6.48 16.10
CA GLU A 242 9.61 5.31 16.97
C GLU A 242 8.80 4.15 16.38
N ILE A 243 7.54 4.41 16.01
CA ILE A 243 6.66 3.41 15.39
C ILE A 243 7.27 2.88 14.10
N SER A 244 7.88 3.74 13.26
CA SER A 244 8.49 3.32 11.99
C SER A 244 9.71 2.39 12.16
N ARG A 245 10.24 2.26 13.37
CA ARG A 245 11.40 1.42 13.70
C ARG A 245 11.02 0.14 14.44
N LEU A 246 9.74 -0.02 14.79
CA LEU A 246 9.25 -1.24 15.40
C LEU A 246 9.32 -2.40 14.40
N PRO A 247 9.52 -3.65 14.86
CA PRO A 247 9.46 -4.82 13.99
C PRO A 247 8.05 -5.03 13.44
N GLY A 248 7.94 -5.35 12.14
CA GLY A 248 6.65 -5.56 11.48
C GLY A 248 6.25 -4.38 10.60
N VAL A 249 4.98 -4.35 10.21
CA VAL A 249 4.40 -3.26 9.41
C VAL A 249 3.30 -2.62 10.24
N HIS A 250 3.45 -1.35 10.55
CA HIS A 250 2.53 -0.63 11.42
C HIS A 250 1.59 0.25 10.60
N ALA A 251 0.32 0.31 11.00
CA ALA A 251 -0.65 1.26 10.47
C ALA A 251 -1.10 2.23 11.55
N VAL A 252 -1.01 3.54 11.30
CA VAL A 252 -1.33 4.61 12.26
C VAL A 252 -2.51 5.43 11.78
N CYS A 253 -3.65 5.33 12.47
CA CYS A 253 -4.81 6.17 12.22
C CYS A 253 -4.71 7.51 12.95
N SER A 254 -4.92 8.61 12.24
CA SER A 254 -4.95 9.96 12.79
C SER A 254 -5.97 10.83 12.05
N GLN A 255 -5.85 12.15 12.20
CA GLN A 255 -6.83 13.15 11.84
C GLN A 255 -6.33 14.10 10.75
N GLY A 256 -7.25 14.93 10.24
CA GLY A 256 -6.99 15.82 9.11
C GLY A 256 -6.00 16.95 9.41
N GLY A 257 -6.00 17.45 10.64
CA GLY A 257 -5.09 18.49 11.12
C GLY A 257 -3.70 18.00 11.52
N VAL A 258 -3.48 16.69 11.57
CA VAL A 258 -2.19 16.09 11.96
C VAL A 258 -1.41 15.62 10.74
N ILE A 259 -2.04 14.77 9.92
CA ILE A 259 -1.38 14.01 8.85
C ILE A 259 -0.59 14.91 7.88
N PRO A 260 -1.12 16.04 7.35
CA PRO A 260 -0.37 16.86 6.41
C PRO A 260 0.92 17.42 7.00
N GLY A 261 0.86 18.05 8.18
CA GLY A 261 2.04 18.63 8.81
C GLY A 261 3.09 17.58 9.20
N LEU A 262 2.64 16.41 9.63
CA LEU A 262 3.51 15.29 9.98
C LEU A 262 4.22 14.70 8.74
N LEU A 263 3.51 14.58 7.62
CA LEU A 263 4.09 14.13 6.36
C LEU A 263 5.04 15.18 5.76
N ASP A 264 4.67 16.46 5.79
CA ASP A 264 5.51 17.56 5.33
C ASP A 264 6.83 17.60 6.11
N TRP A 265 6.76 17.45 7.44
CA TRP A 265 7.95 17.37 8.29
C TRP A 265 8.85 16.18 7.94
N LEU A 266 8.28 14.98 7.75
CA LEU A 266 9.04 13.80 7.33
C LEU A 266 9.70 14.00 5.96
N ALA A 267 8.98 14.63 5.04
CA ALA A 267 9.43 14.87 3.68
C ALA A 267 10.57 15.89 3.62
N GLU A 268 10.44 17.00 4.34
CA GLU A 268 11.50 18.01 4.52
C GLU A 268 12.76 17.38 5.12
N ARG A 269 12.60 16.64 6.22
CA ARG A 269 13.70 15.93 6.90
C ARG A 269 14.43 14.96 5.98
N SER A 270 13.70 14.35 5.05
CA SER A 270 14.25 13.35 4.14
C SER A 270 14.67 13.92 2.78
N SER A 271 14.45 15.23 2.57
CA SER A 271 14.71 15.96 1.32
C SER A 271 13.96 15.37 0.12
N ILE A 272 12.67 15.08 0.30
CA ILE A 272 11.83 14.51 -0.73
C ILE A 272 10.56 15.36 -0.94
N THR A 273 9.99 15.34 -2.13
CA THR A 273 8.76 16.10 -2.46
C THR A 273 7.55 15.17 -2.48
N LEU A 274 6.59 15.38 -1.58
CA LEU A 274 5.33 14.61 -1.56
C LEU A 274 4.49 14.86 -2.82
N PRO A 275 3.74 13.84 -3.28
CA PRO A 275 2.82 14.03 -4.39
C PRO A 275 1.62 14.88 -3.95
N PRO A 276 1.00 15.64 -4.87
CA PRO A 276 -0.18 16.44 -4.54
C PRO A 276 -1.38 15.52 -4.22
N ALA A 277 -1.75 15.42 -2.95
CA ALA A 277 -2.81 14.53 -2.50
C ALA A 277 -3.88 15.29 -1.69
N LYS A 278 -5.13 14.90 -1.89
CA LYS A 278 -6.26 15.41 -1.10
C LYS A 278 -6.35 14.53 0.14
N ASN A 279 -5.91 15.00 1.31
CA ASN A 279 -5.97 14.25 2.58
C ASN A 279 -7.42 13.86 2.94
N ARG A 280 -8.03 12.85 2.31
CA ARG A 280 -9.47 12.51 2.41
C ARG A 280 -9.76 11.58 3.58
N LYS A 281 -10.98 11.59 4.11
CA LYS A 281 -11.36 10.64 5.17
C LYS A 281 -11.38 9.22 4.60
N GLY A 282 -10.77 8.26 5.31
CA GLY A 282 -10.59 6.88 4.84
C GLY A 282 -9.45 6.69 3.84
N SER A 283 -8.68 7.73 3.52
CA SER A 283 -7.48 7.58 2.68
C SER A 283 -6.30 7.07 3.50
N LEU A 284 -5.32 6.48 2.82
CA LEU A 284 -4.06 6.05 3.43
C LEU A 284 -2.85 6.53 2.64
N TRP A 285 -1.74 6.65 3.35
CA TRP A 285 -0.40 6.88 2.82
C TRP A 285 0.46 5.67 3.12
N ALA A 286 1.01 5.03 2.09
CA ALA A 286 2.03 4.02 2.24
C ALA A 286 3.42 4.69 2.18
N LEU A 287 4.11 4.69 3.31
CA LEU A 287 5.41 5.33 3.49
C LEU A 287 6.51 4.27 3.41
N THR A 288 7.44 4.43 2.47
CA THR A 288 8.65 3.61 2.37
C THR A 288 9.73 4.22 3.23
N MET A 289 10.17 3.49 4.25
CA MET A 289 11.08 3.98 5.28
C MET A 289 12.41 3.22 5.26
N LEU A 290 13.50 3.89 5.63
CA LEU A 290 14.78 3.25 5.93
C LEU A 290 15.49 4.04 7.03
N ASP A 291 15.77 3.41 8.17
CA ASP A 291 16.43 4.02 9.33
C ASP A 291 15.78 5.35 9.79
N GLY A 292 14.46 5.44 9.69
CA GLY A 292 13.69 6.65 10.04
C GLY A 292 13.75 7.77 9.00
N ARG A 293 14.25 7.50 7.79
CA ARG A 293 14.16 8.39 6.62
C ARG A 293 13.04 7.92 5.71
N LEU A 294 12.26 8.87 5.20
CA LEU A 294 11.25 8.64 4.19
C LEU A 294 11.91 8.61 2.81
N LEU A 295 11.71 7.53 2.06
CA LEU A 295 12.27 7.35 0.72
C LEU A 295 11.21 7.52 -0.38
N SER A 296 9.96 7.16 -0.09
CA SER A 296 8.81 7.36 -0.97
C SER A 296 7.55 7.43 -0.14
N ALA A 297 6.56 8.19 -0.61
CA ALA A 297 5.21 8.22 -0.07
C ALA A 297 4.22 8.04 -1.22
N ASP A 298 3.32 7.08 -1.07
CA ASP A 298 2.27 6.78 -2.04
C ASP A 298 0.92 7.02 -1.39
N TYR A 299 0.13 7.91 -1.97
CA TYR A 299 -1.22 8.22 -1.49
C TYR A 299 -2.24 7.31 -2.18
N LEU A 300 -3.12 6.71 -1.40
CA LEU A 300 -4.24 5.90 -1.84
C LEU A 300 -5.54 6.50 -1.33
N ASP A 301 -6.48 6.75 -2.25
CA ASP A 301 -7.78 7.29 -1.87
C ASP A 301 -8.62 6.25 -1.10
N SER A 302 -9.72 6.72 -0.50
CA SER A 302 -10.69 5.84 0.17
C SER A 302 -11.07 4.65 -0.73
N PRO A 303 -11.03 3.41 -0.21
CA PRO A 303 -11.40 2.21 -0.98
C PRO A 303 -12.78 2.28 -1.62
N LEU A 304 -13.73 2.96 -0.96
CA LEU A 304 -15.13 3.05 -1.40
C LEU A 304 -15.44 4.31 -2.23
N GLY A 305 -14.44 5.13 -2.58
CA GLY A 305 -14.67 6.42 -3.24
C GLY A 305 -15.32 7.46 -2.33
N ASP A 306 -15.76 8.58 -2.92
CA ASP A 306 -16.46 9.68 -2.23
C ASP A 306 -17.96 9.39 -2.07
#